data_AF-A0A2T7U6H5-F1
#
_entry.id   AF-A0A2T7U6H5-F1
#
_cell.length_a   1.000
_cell.length_b   1.000
_cell.length_c   1.000
_cell.angle_alpha   90.00
_cell.angle_beta   90.00
_cell.angle_gamma   90.00
#
_symmetry.space_group_name_H-M   'P 1'
#
loop_
_entity.id
_entity.type
_entity.pdbx_description
1 polymer ?
#
loop_
_entity_poly.entity_id
_entity_poly.type
_entity_poly.pdbx_seq_one_letter_code
_entity_poly.pdbx_strand_id
1 'polypeptide(L)'
;MKTHPNRTREAKLWRDLDPAQTARIMAECYGEGAGAEVLLRAFLEERDMNPAAVRFWLRVYQGLKGEEDSGSSKVSQERKR
;
A
#
# COMPACT_ATOMS: atom_id res chain seq x y z
N MET A 1 -16.52 1.43 30.34
CA MET A 1 -15.77 1.44 29.07
C MET A 1 -14.96 2.73 29.01
N LYS A 2 -13.62 2.67 29.09
CA LYS A 2 -12.77 3.85 28.93
C LYS A 2 -12.56 4.06 27.42
N THR A 3 -13.21 5.06 26.84
CA THR A 3 -12.95 5.48 25.46
C THR A 3 -11.59 6.18 25.42
N HIS A 4 -10.59 5.55 24.81
CA HIS A 4 -9.26 6.14 24.64
C HIS A 4 -9.32 7.30 23.62
N PRO A 5 -9.08 8.55 24.02
CA PRO A 5 -9.16 9.71 23.12
C PRO A 5 -8.11 9.70 21.99
N ASN A 6 -7.08 8.85 22.07
CA ASN A 6 -6.06 8.70 21.01
C ASN A 6 -6.58 8.03 19.74
N ARG A 7 -7.58 7.15 19.86
CA ARG A 7 -8.05 6.31 18.74
C ARG A 7 -8.67 7.13 17.61
N THR A 8 -9.32 8.25 17.96
CA THR A 8 -9.92 9.19 17.00
C THR A 8 -8.89 10.03 16.26
N ARG A 9 -7.77 10.36 16.92
CA ARG A 9 -6.68 11.15 16.35
C ARG A 9 -5.83 10.31 15.40
N GLU A 10 -5.53 9.07 15.76
CA GLU A 10 -4.86 8.10 14.87
C GLU A 10 -5.69 7.81 13.63
N ALA A 11 -7.00 7.55 13.79
CA ALA A 11 -7.89 7.34 12.65
C ALA A 11 -8.00 8.56 11.72
N LYS A 12 -7.70 9.77 12.21
CA LYS A 12 -7.60 10.97 11.37
C LYS A 12 -6.27 11.01 10.63
N LEU A 13 -5.16 10.72 11.31
CA LEU A 13 -3.83 10.65 10.69
C LEU A 13 -3.81 9.72 9.48
N TRP A 14 -4.37 8.51 9.60
CA TRP A 14 -4.42 7.54 8.50
C TRP A 14 -5.30 7.97 7.31
N ARG A 15 -6.20 8.94 7.51
CA ARG A 15 -6.99 9.53 6.42
C ARG A 15 -6.23 10.64 5.68
N ASP A 16 -5.29 11.29 6.36
CA ASP A 16 -4.51 12.40 5.83
C ASP A 16 -3.23 11.93 5.12
N LEU A 17 -2.80 10.68 5.34
CA LEU A 17 -1.65 10.08 4.65
C LEU A 17 -2.00 9.66 3.21
N ASP A 18 -1.12 10.00 2.26
CA ASP A 18 -1.22 9.58 0.87
C ASP A 18 -0.64 8.16 0.67
N PRO A 19 -1.45 7.16 0.29
CA PRO A 19 -0.97 5.81 0.00
C PRO A 19 -0.02 5.74 -1.20
N ALA A 20 -0.16 6.62 -2.19
CA ALA A 20 0.68 6.62 -3.39
C ALA A 20 2.09 7.11 -3.08
N GLN A 21 2.21 8.22 -2.33
CA GLN A 21 3.50 8.69 -1.83
C GLN A 21 4.17 7.63 -0.93
N THR A 22 3.38 6.99 -0.06
CA THR A 22 3.90 5.94 0.82
C THR A 22 4.40 4.73 0.03
N ALA A 23 3.70 4.32 -1.02
CA ALA A 23 4.15 3.23 -1.90
C ALA A 23 5.51 3.52 -2.52
N ARG A 24 5.74 4.75 -3.01
CA ARG A 24 7.05 5.17 -3.53
C ARG A 24 8.16 5.07 -2.49
N ILE A 25 7.90 5.57 -1.27
CA ILE A 25 8.87 5.50 -0.17
C ILE A 25 9.17 4.05 0.20
N MET A 26 8.16 3.18 0.25
CA MET A 26 8.36 1.76 0.57
C MET A 26 9.17 1.06 -0.52
N ALA A 27 8.91 1.33 -1.80
CA ALA A 27 9.69 0.81 -2.91
C ALA A 27 11.15 1.27 -2.86
N GLU A 28 11.39 2.56 -2.56
CA GLU A 28 12.74 3.12 -2.42
C GLU A 28 13.51 2.49 -1.25
N CYS A 29 12.85 2.28 -0.11
CA CYS A 29 13.49 1.79 1.11
C CYS A 29 13.72 0.27 1.11
N TYR A 30 12.80 -0.50 0.51
CA TYR A 30 12.76 -1.96 0.64
C TYR A 30 12.90 -2.71 -0.69
N GLY A 31 12.93 -2.00 -1.83
CA GLY A 31 13.04 -2.60 -3.16
C GLY A 31 11.98 -3.66 -3.41
N GLU A 32 12.41 -4.84 -3.89
CA GLU A 32 11.55 -6.00 -4.13
C GLU A 32 10.81 -6.49 -2.87
N GLY A 33 11.35 -6.22 -1.67
CA GLY A 33 10.75 -6.57 -0.39
C GLY A 33 9.59 -5.66 0.05
N ALA A 34 9.36 -4.54 -0.63
CA ALA A 34 8.36 -3.54 -0.23
C ALA A 34 6.95 -4.11 -0.10
N GLY A 35 6.55 -5.02 -1.00
CA GLY A 35 5.24 -5.65 -0.96
C GLY A 35 5.04 -6.49 0.30
N ALA A 36 6.03 -7.30 0.67
CA ALA A 36 5.98 -8.14 1.86
C ALA A 36 5.95 -7.31 3.15
N GLU A 37 6.75 -6.24 3.22
CA GLU A 37 6.78 -5.33 4.37
C GLU A 37 5.43 -4.61 4.57
N VAL A 38 4.82 -4.12 3.48
CA VAL A 38 3.50 -3.46 3.56
C VAL A 38 2.41 -4.43 4.03
N LEU A 39 2.44 -5.69 3.58
CA LEU A 39 1.50 -6.71 4.05
C LEU A 39 1.73 -7.08 5.51
N LEU A 40 2.98 -7.18 5.96
CA LEU A 40 3.31 -7.40 7.36
C LEU A 40 2.74 -6.27 8.24
N ARG A 41 2.90 -5.01 7.83
CA ARG A 41 2.32 -3.86 8.53
C ARG A 41 0.80 -3.92 8.60
N ALA A 42 0.14 -4.26 7.49
CA ALA A 42 -1.32 -4.44 7.48
C ALA A 42 -1.77 -5.52 8.49
N PHE A 43 -1.06 -6.66 8.55
CA PHE A 43 -1.33 -7.73 9.51
C PHE A 43 -1.15 -7.29 10.96
N LEU A 44 -0.10 -6.53 11.27
CA LEU A 44 0.15 -6.01 12.62
C LEU A 44 -0.96 -5.05 13.06
N GLU A 45 -1.44 -4.18 12.16
CA GLU A 45 -2.54 -3.25 12.44
C GLU A 45 -3.89 -3.96 12.61
N GLU A 46 -4.10 -5.09 11.91
CA GLU A 46 -5.27 -5.93 12.09
C GLU A 46 -5.27 -6.57 13.48
N ARG A 47 -4.13 -7.13 13.91
CA ARG A 47 -3.95 -7.67 15.27
C ARG A 47 -4.23 -6.61 16.34
N ASP A 48 -3.84 -5.36 16.08
CA ASP A 48 -4.01 -4.24 17.01
C ASP A 48 -5.41 -3.57 16.88
N MET A 49 -6.32 -4.19 16.09
CA MET A 49 -7.71 -3.74 15.88
C MET A 49 -7.80 -2.30 15.36
N ASN A 50 -6.94 -1.95 14.40
CA ASN A 50 -6.88 -0.64 13.74
C ASN A 50 -7.30 -0.74 12.25
N PRO A 51 -8.61 -0.83 11.97
CA PRO A 51 -9.10 -1.06 10.61
C PRO A 51 -8.81 0.10 9.64
N ALA A 52 -8.53 1.31 10.15
CA ALA A 52 -8.15 2.44 9.31
C ALA A 52 -6.74 2.26 8.74
N ALA A 53 -5.78 1.86 9.57
CA ALA A 53 -4.41 1.60 9.15
C ALA A 53 -4.31 0.36 8.26
N VAL A 54 -5.08 -0.70 8.55
CA VAL A 54 -5.16 -1.89 7.67
C VAL A 54 -5.54 -1.46 6.25
N ARG A 55 -6.62 -0.69 6.09
CA ARG A 55 -7.06 -0.22 4.76
C ARG A 55 -6.03 0.70 4.09
N PHE A 56 -5.33 1.51 4.87
CA PHE A 56 -4.25 2.34 4.36
C PHE A 56 -3.13 1.49 3.77
N TRP A 57 -2.56 0.54 4.53
CA TRP A 57 -1.48 -0.32 4.07
C TRP A 57 -1.89 -1.20 2.88
N LEU A 58 -3.13 -1.70 2.85
CA LEU A 58 -3.64 -2.45 1.69
C LEU A 58 -3.71 -1.59 0.41
N ARG A 59 -4.03 -0.29 0.52
CA ARG A 59 -3.97 0.63 -0.63
C ARG A 59 -2.54 0.90 -1.07
N VAL A 60 -1.60 1.01 -0.13
CA VAL A 60 -0.16 1.11 -0.44
C VAL A 60 0.30 -0.11 -1.23
N TYR A 61 -0.11 -1.32 -0.82
CA TYR A 61 0.21 -2.56 -1.52
C TYR A 61 -0.35 -2.61 -2.95
N GLN A 62 -1.59 -2.16 -3.13
CA GLN A 62 -2.19 -2.01 -4.47
C GLN A 62 -1.41 -1.04 -5.34
N GLY A 63 -0.93 0.08 -4.77
CA GLY A 63 -0.07 1.04 -5.47
C GLY A 63 1.25 0.44 -5.95
N LEU A 64 1.87 -0.42 -5.12
CA LEU A 64 3.08 -1.15 -5.51
C LEU A 64 2.84 -2.16 -6.65
N LYS A 65 1.67 -2.78 -6.69
CA LYS A 65 1.29 -3.73 -7.75
C LYS A 65 0.91 -3.05 -9.08
N GLY A 66 0.50 -1.79 -9.03
CA GLY A 66 0.09 -1.00 -10.20
C GLY A 66 1.21 -0.61 -11.17
N GLU A 67 2.49 -0.84 -10.83
CA GLU A 67 3.61 -0.63 -11.76
C GLU A 67 3.93 -1.87 -12.62
N GLU A 68 3.43 -3.07 -12.28
CA GLU A 68 3.70 -4.30 -13.06
C GLU A 68 2.86 -4.40 -14.35
N ASP A 69 1.73 -3.68 -14.45
CA ASP A 69 0.80 -3.80 -15.61
C ASP A 69 1.07 -2.79 -16.75
N SER A 70 2.11 -1.96 -16.64
CA SER A 70 2.51 -1.01 -17.70
C SER A 70 3.67 -1.51 -18.59
N GLY A 71 4.12 -2.76 -18.41
CA GLY A 71 5.32 -3.31 -19.06
C GLY A 71 5.12 -4.53 -19.96
N SER A 72 3.90 -5.08 -20.11
CA SER A 72 3.70 -6.28 -20.93
C SER A 72 3.29 -5.94 -22.36
N SER A 73 4.30 -5.87 -23.22
CA SER A 73 4.27 -6.34 -24.60
C SER A 73 3.43 -5.55 -25.63
N LYS A 74 4.04 -4.50 -26.19
CA LYS A 74 3.87 -4.21 -27.63
C LYS A 74 4.48 -5.39 -28.41
N VAL A 75 3.69 -6.43 -28.68
CA VAL A 75 4.04 -7.41 -29.72
C VAL A 75 3.82 -6.73 -31.07
N SER A 76 4.94 -6.46 -31.75
CA SER A 76 5.01 -6.05 -33.15
C SER A 76 4.11 -6.91 -34.02
N GLN A 77 3.03 -6.33 -34.54
CA GLN A 77 2.40 -6.83 -35.75
C GLN A 77 3.26 -6.42 -36.96
N GLU A 78 4.32 -7.19 -37.20
CA GLU A 78 4.94 -7.24 -38.52
C GLU A 78 4.42 -8.49 -39.23
N ARG A 79 3.19 -8.39 -39.78
CA ARG A 79 2.77 -9.30 -40.84
C ARG A 79 3.20 -8.69 -42.16
N LYS A 80 4.35 -9.18 -42.64
CA LYS A 80 4.80 -9.04 -44.02
C LYS A 80 3.68 -9.43 -44.99
N ARG A 81 3.53 -8.54 -45.99
CA ARG A 81 3.09 -8.72 -47.39
C ARG A 81 2.49 -10.07 -47.78
#